data_AF-A0A3M1FQB1-F1
#
_entry.id   AF-A0A3M1FQB1-F1
#
_cell.length_a   1.000
_cell.length_b   1.000
_cell.length_c   1.000
_cell.angle_alpha   90.00
_cell.angle_beta   90.00
_cell.angle_gamma   90.00
#
_symmetry.space_group_name_H-M   'P 1'
#
loop_
_entity.id
_entity.type
_entity.pdbx_description
1 polymer ?
#
loop_
_entity_poly.entity_id
_entity_poly.type
_entity_poly.pdbx_seq_one_letter_code
_entity_poly.pdbx_strand_id
1 'polypeptide(L)'
;MARRIARIGIQKIIGTIARIVIARFQPAVVGVTGSVGKTSTTAAISHLLAKRYSVRSTRGNLNTQFGLPLTIFKDWKEEELAPLRDRLQAGKHLGRKLLFWLKAIGEGIRAAAGKEKNFAPEVLVLEYAADHPGDIARLTSVVAPDVAVVTAIGEVPVHV
;
A
#
# COMPACT_ATOMS: atom_id res chain seq x y z
N MET A 1 14.07 13.59 16.45
CA MET A 1 15.07 13.14 15.45
C MET A 1 15.05 11.63 15.22
N ALA A 2 15.28 10.78 16.24
CA ALA A 2 15.34 9.32 16.12
C ALA A 2 14.10 8.65 15.45
N ARG A 3 12.87 9.06 15.82
CA ARG A 3 11.63 8.51 15.23
C ARG A 3 11.51 8.75 13.71
N ARG A 4 12.02 9.88 13.21
CA ARG A 4 12.02 10.22 11.77
C ARG A 4 12.99 9.33 11.00
N ILE A 5 14.17 9.09 11.56
CA ILE A 5 15.19 8.21 10.97
C ILE A 5 14.67 6.77 10.90
N ALA A 6 14.11 6.25 12.00
CA ALA A 6 13.53 4.91 12.03
C ALA A 6 12.39 4.76 11.00
N ARG A 7 11.51 5.78 10.88
CA ARG A 7 10.44 5.82 9.88
C ARG A 7 10.99 5.68 8.45
N ILE A 8 11.98 6.49 8.10
CA ILE A 8 12.61 6.48 6.77
C ILE A 8 13.30 5.12 6.52
N GLY A 9 13.98 4.57 7.52
CA GLY A 9 14.60 3.25 7.43
C GLY A 9 13.60 2.15 7.08
N ILE A 10 12.49 2.07 7.82
CA ILE A 10 11.43 1.08 7.56
C ILE A 10 10.84 1.27 6.17
N GLN A 11 10.54 2.51 5.75
CA GLN A 11 10.00 2.82 4.41
C GLN A 11 10.93 2.31 3.30
N LYS A 12 12.24 2.55 3.42
CA LYS A 12 13.23 2.05 2.45
C LYS A 12 13.28 0.53 2.40
N ILE A 13 13.23 -0.13 3.56
CA ILE A 13 13.26 -1.60 3.67
C ILE A 13 12.04 -2.19 2.97
N ILE A 14 10.82 -1.82 3.39
CA ILE A 14 9.60 -2.39 2.82
C ILE A 14 9.41 -1.98 1.36
N GLY A 15 9.79 -0.76 0.97
CA GLY A 15 9.72 -0.31 -0.42
C GLY A 15 10.65 -1.11 -1.34
N THR A 16 11.84 -1.46 -0.86
CA THR A 16 12.78 -2.31 -1.60
C THR A 16 12.26 -3.73 -1.74
N ILE A 17 11.73 -4.30 -0.66
CA ILE A 17 11.10 -5.63 -0.71
C ILE A 17 9.92 -5.62 -1.68
N ALA A 18 9.06 -4.60 -1.64
CA ALA A 18 7.91 -4.48 -2.54
C ALA A 18 8.33 -4.43 -4.01
N ARG A 19 9.38 -3.69 -4.35
CA ARG A 19 9.95 -3.69 -5.71
C ARG A 19 10.38 -5.08 -6.17
N ILE A 20 11.01 -5.86 -5.29
CA ILE A 20 11.42 -7.24 -5.60
C ILE A 20 10.18 -8.11 -5.85
N VAL A 21 9.14 -7.97 -5.03
CA VAL A 21 7.87 -8.69 -5.21
C VAL A 21 7.23 -8.35 -6.56
N ILE A 22 7.13 -7.07 -6.90
CA ILE A 22 6.58 -6.62 -8.19
C ILE A 22 7.42 -7.15 -9.37
N ALA A 23 8.75 -7.03 -9.31
CA ALA A 23 9.62 -7.52 -10.37
C ALA A 23 9.53 -9.04 -10.56
N ARG A 24 9.28 -9.78 -9.48
CA ARG A 24 9.17 -11.24 -9.53
C ARG A 24 7.85 -11.72 -10.12
N PHE A 25 6.74 -11.12 -9.71
CA PHE A 25 5.41 -11.62 -10.07
C PHE A 25 4.76 -10.87 -11.23
N GLN A 26 5.27 -9.67 -11.56
CA GLN A 26 4.81 -8.82 -12.65
C GLN A 26 3.28 -8.71 -12.74
N PRO A 27 2.56 -8.37 -11.64
CA PRO A 27 1.12 -8.16 -11.70
C PRO A 27 0.81 -6.94 -12.57
N ALA A 28 -0.35 -6.92 -13.21
CA ALA A 28 -0.86 -5.69 -13.82
C ALA A 28 -1.23 -4.70 -12.71
N VAL A 29 -0.84 -3.44 -12.83
CA VAL A 29 -1.04 -2.41 -11.81
C VAL A 29 -1.97 -1.32 -12.34
N VAL A 30 -3.14 -1.20 -11.72
CA VAL A 30 -4.05 -0.07 -11.90
C VAL A 30 -3.85 0.90 -10.74
N GLY A 31 -3.38 2.12 -11.03
CA GLY A 31 -3.19 3.17 -10.04
C GLY A 31 -4.33 4.19 -10.05
N VAL A 32 -4.92 4.47 -8.89
CA VAL A 32 -6.01 5.44 -8.74
C VAL A 32 -5.52 6.62 -7.88
N THR A 33 -5.70 7.85 -8.37
CA THR A 33 -5.41 9.07 -7.62
C THR A 33 -6.45 10.17 -7.92
N GLY A 34 -6.34 11.32 -7.24
CA GLY A 34 -7.25 12.46 -7.37
C GLY A 34 -7.65 13.05 -6.02
N SER A 35 -8.41 14.15 -6.00
CA SER A 35 -8.88 14.78 -4.77
C SER A 35 -10.03 13.99 -4.15
N VAL A 36 -11.02 13.59 -4.96
CA VAL A 36 -12.27 12.95 -4.50
C VAL A 36 -12.56 11.67 -5.30
N GLY A 37 -13.23 10.69 -4.68
CA GLY A 37 -13.73 9.48 -5.37
C GLY A 37 -12.73 8.33 -5.50
N LYS A 38 -11.47 8.51 -5.08
CA LYS A 38 -10.40 7.49 -5.16
C LYS A 38 -10.80 6.12 -4.61
N THR A 39 -11.33 6.08 -3.40
CA THR A 39 -11.66 4.82 -2.70
C THR A 39 -12.83 4.11 -3.37
N SER A 40 -13.88 4.84 -3.75
CA SER A 40 -15.02 4.29 -4.49
C SER A 40 -14.61 3.76 -5.87
N THR A 41 -13.76 4.48 -6.59
CA THR A 41 -13.23 4.06 -7.89
C THR A 41 -12.37 2.80 -7.75
N THR A 42 -11.45 2.76 -6.77
CA THR A 42 -10.65 1.57 -6.46
C THR A 42 -11.54 0.35 -6.17
N ALA A 43 -12.59 0.52 -5.36
CA ALA A 43 -13.52 -0.56 -5.03
C ALA A 43 -14.31 -1.05 -6.26
N ALA A 44 -14.80 -0.13 -7.09
CA ALA A 44 -15.54 -0.47 -8.31
C ALA A 44 -14.67 -1.24 -9.32
N ILE A 45 -13.46 -0.75 -9.60
CA ILE A 45 -12.49 -1.43 -10.47
C ILE A 45 -12.18 -2.83 -9.92
N SER A 46 -11.88 -2.92 -8.63
CA SER A 46 -11.54 -4.20 -7.99
C SER A 46 -12.68 -5.20 -8.09
N HIS A 47 -13.92 -4.78 -7.84
CA HIS A 47 -15.10 -5.64 -7.92
C HIS A 47 -15.34 -6.15 -9.34
N LEU A 48 -15.15 -5.31 -10.37
CA LEU A 48 -15.32 -5.72 -11.76
C LEU A 48 -14.23 -6.68 -12.23
N LEU A 49 -12.96 -6.38 -11.92
CA LEU A 49 -11.83 -7.22 -12.32
C LEU A 49 -11.79 -8.56 -11.58
N ALA A 50 -12.26 -8.60 -10.32
CA ALA A 50 -12.33 -9.83 -9.52
C ALA A 50 -13.24 -10.92 -10.13
N LYS A 51 -14.10 -10.56 -11.10
CA LYS A 51 -14.91 -11.55 -11.84
C LYS A 51 -14.08 -12.46 -12.74
N ARG A 52 -12.86 -12.06 -13.10
CA ARG A 52 -12.03 -12.79 -14.08
C ARG A 52 -10.57 -12.96 -13.65
N TYR A 53 -10.09 -12.11 -12.75
CA TYR A 53 -8.71 -12.12 -12.28
C TYR A 53 -8.65 -12.22 -10.76
N SER A 54 -7.56 -12.75 -10.24
CA SER A 54 -7.19 -12.56 -8.84
C SER A 54 -6.76 -11.10 -8.61
N VAL A 55 -7.54 -10.37 -7.82
CA VAL A 55 -7.33 -8.93 -7.57
C VAL A 55 -6.96 -8.69 -6.11
N ARG A 56 -5.97 -7.84 -5.88
CA ARG A 56 -5.74 -7.23 -4.57
C ARG A 56 -5.78 -5.72 -4.71
N SER A 57 -6.45 -5.06 -3.77
CA SER A 57 -6.61 -3.62 -3.78
C SER A 57 -6.15 -2.97 -2.49
N THR A 58 -5.82 -1.67 -2.56
CA THR A 58 -5.60 -0.87 -1.35
C THR A 58 -6.85 -0.92 -0.48
N ARG A 59 -6.68 -1.22 0.83
CA ARG A 59 -7.75 -1.23 1.83
C ARG A 59 -7.52 -0.15 2.88
N GLY A 60 -8.61 0.50 3.30
CA GLY A 60 -8.56 1.56 4.31
C GLY A 60 -7.54 2.65 3.93
N ASN A 61 -6.73 3.08 4.89
CA ASN A 61 -5.76 4.17 4.71
C ASN A 61 -4.35 3.68 4.30
N LEU A 62 -4.26 2.62 3.49
CA LEU A 62 -2.99 2.05 3.01
C LEU A 62 -2.50 2.67 1.70
N ASN A 63 -2.78 3.96 1.47
CA ASN A 63 -2.43 4.73 0.27
C ASN A 63 -1.12 5.55 0.43
N THR A 64 -0.38 5.31 1.52
CA THR A 64 0.86 6.04 1.87
C THR A 64 2.13 5.21 1.57
N GLN A 65 3.31 5.79 1.78
CA GLN A 65 4.61 5.11 1.62
C GLN A 65 4.80 3.87 2.51
N PHE A 66 4.01 3.76 3.58
CA PHE A 66 3.95 2.53 4.35
C PHE A 66 2.90 1.57 3.82
N GLY A 67 1.71 2.11 3.53
CA GLY A 67 0.56 1.32 3.16
C GLY A 67 0.73 0.58 1.84
N LEU A 68 1.28 1.26 0.82
CA LEU A 68 1.40 0.71 -0.53
C LEU A 68 2.29 -0.57 -0.55
N PRO A 69 3.51 -0.58 0.03
CA PRO A 69 4.27 -1.82 0.22
C PRO A 69 3.52 -2.91 0.99
N LEU A 70 2.78 -2.55 2.04
CA LEU A 70 2.01 -3.52 2.83
C LEU A 70 0.91 -4.17 2.00
N THR A 71 0.17 -3.41 1.19
CA THR A 71 -0.82 -3.96 0.24
C THR A 71 -0.17 -4.91 -0.75
N ILE A 72 1.04 -4.61 -1.25
CA ILE A 72 1.78 -5.52 -2.13
C ILE A 72 2.13 -6.84 -1.41
N PHE A 73 2.41 -6.79 -0.11
CA PHE A 73 2.80 -7.98 0.65
C PHE A 73 1.64 -8.90 1.01
N LYS A 74 0.42 -8.40 1.23
CA LYS A 74 -0.65 -9.26 1.72
C LYS A 74 -2.00 -8.56 1.61
N ASP A 75 -3.06 -9.35 1.49
CA ASP A 75 -4.41 -8.87 1.81
C ASP A 75 -4.59 -8.86 3.34
N TRP A 76 -4.21 -7.76 3.97
CA TRP A 76 -4.25 -7.61 5.44
C TRP A 76 -5.69 -7.52 5.94
N LYS A 77 -5.99 -8.26 7.01
CA LYS A 77 -7.23 -8.07 7.75
C LYS A 77 -7.17 -6.84 8.64
N GLU A 78 -8.31 -6.27 8.95
CA GLU A 78 -8.41 -5.03 9.73
C GLU A 78 -7.78 -5.16 11.12
N GLU A 79 -7.97 -6.31 11.75
CA GLU A 79 -7.42 -6.63 13.06
C GLU A 79 -5.88 -6.70 13.03
N GLU A 80 -5.31 -7.10 11.89
CA GLU A 80 -3.85 -7.13 11.71
C GLU A 80 -3.26 -5.73 11.52
N LEU A 81 -4.04 -4.79 10.99
CA LEU A 81 -3.65 -3.39 10.79
C LEU A 81 -3.93 -2.51 12.02
N ALA A 82 -4.68 -3.00 13.00
CA ALA A 82 -5.02 -2.28 14.23
C ALA A 82 -3.80 -1.59 14.90
N PRO A 83 -2.60 -2.21 14.98
CA PRO A 83 -1.42 -1.55 15.56
C PRO A 83 -0.98 -0.26 14.84
N LEU A 84 -1.34 -0.08 13.56
CA LEU A 84 -1.01 1.11 12.77
C LEU A 84 -2.05 2.24 12.90
N ARG A 85 -3.30 1.91 13.25
CA ARG A 85 -4.41 2.88 13.31
C ARG A 85 -4.45 3.68 14.59
N ASP A 86 -3.98 3.10 15.69
CA ASP A 86 -4.15 3.68 17.02
C ASP A 86 -3.22 4.89 17.26
N ARG A 87 -3.68 6.09 16.89
CA ARG A 87 -3.00 7.37 17.19
C ARG A 87 -3.18 7.79 18.65
N LEU A 88 -4.30 7.45 19.27
CA LEU A 88 -4.68 7.89 20.63
C LEU A 88 -3.99 7.07 21.74
N GLN A 89 -3.54 5.84 21.44
CA GLN A 89 -2.93 4.93 22.44
C GLN A 89 -1.47 4.56 22.13
N ALA A 90 -0.72 5.46 21.47
CA ALA A 90 0.63 5.19 20.96
C ALA A 90 1.62 4.66 22.02
N GLY A 91 1.40 4.92 23.31
CA GLY A 91 2.22 4.42 24.42
C GLY A 91 1.90 2.99 24.89
N LYS A 92 0.70 2.46 24.69
CA LYS A 92 0.28 1.13 25.21
C LYS A 92 0.58 -0.04 24.27
N HIS A 93 1.10 0.23 23.06
CA HIS A 93 1.21 -0.78 21.99
C HIS A 93 2.57 -0.84 21.27
N LEU A 94 3.66 -0.38 21.90
CA LEU A 94 4.99 -0.38 21.28
C LEU A 94 5.44 -1.78 20.85
N GLY A 95 5.27 -2.79 21.71
CA GLY A 95 5.59 -4.18 21.40
C GLY A 95 4.75 -4.75 20.25
N ARG A 96 3.44 -4.44 20.20
CA ARG A 96 2.55 -4.87 19.11
C ARG A 96 2.94 -4.25 17.77
N LYS A 97 3.39 -2.99 17.75
CA LYS A 97 3.91 -2.33 16.54
C LYS A 97 5.20 -2.99 16.05
N LEU A 98 6.11 -3.33 16.96
CA LEU A 98 7.33 -4.06 16.60
C LEU A 98 7.02 -5.44 16.00
N LEU A 99 6.17 -6.21 16.67
CA LEU A 99 5.71 -7.52 16.18
C LEU A 99 5.03 -7.42 14.81
N PHE A 100 4.21 -6.38 14.61
CA PHE A 100 3.60 -6.11 13.31
C PHE A 100 4.65 -5.89 12.22
N TRP A 101 5.65 -5.03 12.46
CA TRP A 101 6.68 -4.76 11.46
C TRP A 101 7.55 -5.96 11.14
N LEU A 102 7.91 -6.76 12.16
CA LEU A 102 8.61 -8.03 11.95
C LEU A 102 7.78 -8.98 11.08
N LYS A 103 6.48 -9.10 11.37
CA LYS A 103 5.55 -9.90 10.57
C LYS A 103 5.45 -9.37 9.12
N ALA A 104 5.25 -8.07 8.95
CA ALA A 104 5.11 -7.44 7.63
C ALA A 104 6.36 -7.61 6.75
N ILE A 105 7.55 -7.42 7.34
CA ILE A 105 8.81 -7.68 6.65
C ILE A 105 8.92 -9.17 6.30
N GLY A 106 8.54 -10.07 7.21
CA GLY A 106 8.52 -11.51 6.97
C GLY A 106 7.58 -11.93 5.83
N GLU A 107 6.37 -11.37 5.75
CA GLU A 107 5.44 -11.55 4.63
C GLU A 107 6.09 -11.09 3.32
N GLY A 108 6.67 -9.88 3.31
CA GLY A 108 7.36 -9.34 2.14
C GLY A 108 8.59 -10.17 1.70
N ILE A 109 9.35 -10.75 2.63
CA ILE A 109 10.48 -11.63 2.28
C ILE A 109 9.97 -12.95 1.71
N ARG A 110 8.91 -13.55 2.30
CA ARG A 110 8.30 -14.79 1.77
C ARG A 110 7.76 -14.58 0.36
N ALA A 111 7.11 -13.45 0.14
CA ALA A 111 6.68 -12.95 -1.16
C ALA A 111 7.84 -12.90 -2.16
N ALA A 112 8.90 -12.18 -1.81
CA ALA A 112 10.06 -11.96 -2.67
C ALA A 112 10.78 -13.29 -2.99
N ALA A 113 10.79 -14.24 -2.06
CA ALA A 113 11.34 -15.58 -2.27
C ALA A 113 10.48 -16.46 -3.19
N GLY A 114 9.23 -16.07 -3.49
CA GLY A 114 8.33 -16.82 -4.37
C GLY A 114 7.89 -18.17 -3.84
N LYS A 115 7.90 -18.35 -2.51
CA LYS A 115 7.58 -19.64 -1.88
C LYS A 115 6.08 -19.96 -1.86
N GLU A 116 5.21 -18.99 -2.17
CA GLU A 116 3.75 -19.15 -2.17
C GLU A 116 3.20 -18.79 -3.56
N LYS A 117 2.65 -19.76 -4.30
CA LYS A 117 2.04 -19.53 -5.63
C LYS A 117 0.74 -18.73 -5.58
N ASN A 118 -0.02 -18.83 -4.48
CA ASN A 118 -1.26 -18.08 -4.26
C ASN A 118 -1.00 -16.66 -3.71
N PHE A 119 0.27 -16.25 -3.64
CA PHE A 119 0.67 -14.97 -3.07
C PHE A 119 0.44 -13.80 -4.03
N ALA A 120 0.56 -14.04 -5.33
CA ALA A 120 0.59 -12.98 -6.32
C ALA A 120 -0.77 -12.81 -6.98
N PRO A 121 -1.47 -11.69 -6.74
CA PRO A 121 -2.65 -11.36 -7.54
C PRO A 121 -2.20 -11.09 -8.98
N GLU A 122 -3.03 -11.43 -9.96
CA GLU A 122 -2.81 -11.06 -11.35
C GLU A 122 -2.94 -9.53 -11.54
N VAL A 123 -3.79 -8.88 -10.74
CA VAL A 123 -4.00 -7.43 -10.78
C VAL A 123 -3.89 -6.79 -9.40
N LEU A 124 -3.13 -5.70 -9.32
CA LEU A 124 -3.08 -4.78 -8.20
C LEU A 124 -3.87 -3.52 -8.53
N VAL A 125 -4.86 -3.18 -7.71
CA VAL A 125 -5.59 -1.89 -7.79
C VAL A 125 -5.17 -1.01 -6.62
N LEU A 126 -4.24 -0.10 -6.86
CA LEU A 126 -3.55 0.64 -5.82
C LEU A 126 -4.00 2.10 -5.78
N GLU A 127 -4.32 2.59 -4.59
CA GLU A 127 -4.63 4.00 -4.36
C GLU A 127 -3.34 4.78 -4.05
N TYR A 128 -3.07 5.85 -4.82
CA TYR A 128 -1.91 6.72 -4.68
C TYR A 128 -2.35 8.03 -4.04
N ALA A 129 -2.06 8.21 -2.74
CA ALA A 129 -2.33 9.47 -2.04
C ALA A 129 -1.49 10.62 -2.61
N ALA A 130 -2.07 11.82 -2.60
CA ALA A 130 -1.50 13.02 -3.18
C ALA A 130 -1.72 14.22 -2.24
N ASP A 131 -1.34 14.06 -0.97
CA ASP A 131 -1.58 15.09 0.04
C ASP A 131 -0.61 16.27 -0.10
N HIS A 132 0.64 15.98 -0.47
CA HIS A 132 1.70 16.97 -0.67
C HIS A 132 2.40 16.77 -2.02
N PRO A 133 2.99 17.83 -2.59
CA PRO A 133 3.86 17.71 -3.76
C PRO A 133 4.91 16.59 -3.60
N GLY A 134 4.99 15.76 -4.64
CA GLY A 134 5.90 14.61 -4.70
C GLY A 134 5.42 13.34 -3.99
N ASP A 135 4.23 13.30 -3.37
CA ASP A 135 3.72 12.05 -2.78
C ASP A 135 3.53 10.97 -3.83
N ILE A 136 2.83 11.28 -4.93
CA ILE A 136 2.64 10.34 -6.05
C ILE A 136 4.00 9.86 -6.57
N ALA A 137 4.96 10.77 -6.81
CA ALA A 137 6.30 10.40 -7.28
C ALA A 137 7.03 9.45 -6.33
N ARG A 138 6.85 9.60 -5.02
CA ARG A 138 7.43 8.69 -4.02
C ARG A 138 6.73 7.33 -4.03
N LEU A 139 5.42 7.29 -4.23
CA LEU A 139 4.67 6.03 -4.33
C LEU A 139 5.00 5.29 -5.63
N THR A 140 5.06 5.99 -6.77
CA THR A 140 5.42 5.40 -8.06
C THR A 140 6.87 4.92 -8.12
N SER A 141 7.76 5.45 -7.27
CA SER A 141 9.13 4.93 -7.10
C SER A 141 9.19 3.52 -6.48
N VAL A 142 8.10 3.08 -5.86
CA VAL A 142 7.93 1.71 -5.35
C VAL A 142 7.31 0.83 -6.42
N VAL A 143 6.21 1.28 -7.03
CA VAL A 143 5.55 0.58 -8.12
C VAL A 143 4.87 1.60 -9.03
N ALA A 144 5.20 1.59 -10.32
CA ALA A 144 4.52 2.42 -11.30
C ALA A 144 3.25 1.71 -11.77
N PRO A 145 2.13 2.43 -12.00
CA PRO A 145 0.95 1.83 -12.60
C PRO A 145 1.14 1.61 -14.11
N ASP A 146 0.63 0.49 -14.61
CA ASP A 146 0.46 0.23 -16.05
C ASP A 146 -0.73 1.03 -16.60
N VAL A 147 -1.77 1.19 -15.78
CA VAL A 147 -2.94 2.03 -16.07
C VAL A 147 -3.14 3.03 -14.95
N ALA A 148 -3.11 4.33 -15.27
CA ALA A 148 -3.37 5.39 -14.30
C ALA A 148 -4.79 5.95 -14.47
N VAL A 149 -5.55 5.98 -13.38
CA VAL A 149 -6.88 6.58 -13.28
C VAL A 149 -6.78 7.80 -12.38
N VAL A 150 -7.08 8.96 -12.96
CA VAL A 150 -7.16 10.22 -12.21
C VAL A 150 -8.65 10.56 -12.07
N THR A 151 -9.14 10.58 -10.85
CA THR A 151 -10.50 11.02 -10.54
C THR A 151 -10.58 12.55 -10.53
N ALA A 152 -11.60 13.13 -9.92
CA ALA A 152 -11.74 14.58 -9.84
C ALA A 152 -10.54 15.24 -9.12
N ILE A 153 -9.92 16.24 -9.75
CA ILE A 153 -8.95 17.14 -9.13
C ILE A 153 -9.72 18.39 -8.70
N GLY A 154 -9.88 18.58 -7.40
CA GLY A 154 -10.53 19.77 -6.85
C GLY A 154 -9.59 20.98 -6.88
N GLU A 155 -10.14 22.17 -7.15
CA GLU A 155 -9.40 23.45 -7.08
C GLU A 155 -9.00 23.83 -5.65
N VAL A 156 -9.74 23.32 -4.66
CA VAL A 156 -9.48 23.50 -3.23
C VAL A 156 -8.86 22.22 -2.66
N PRO A 157 -7.68 22.28 -2.02
CA PRO A 157 -7.11 21.14 -1.32
C PRO A 157 -8.12 20.60 -0.29
N VAL A 158 -8.27 19.29 -0.17
CA VAL A 158 -9.19 18.66 0.80
C VAL A 158 -8.78 18.93 2.27
N HIS A 159 -7.64 19.58 2.46
CA HIS A 159 -7.09 20.02 3.74
C HIS A 159 -7.02 21.55 3.76
N VAL A 160 -8.16 22.21 3.89
CA VAL A 160 -8.26 23.60 4.39
C VAL A 160 -8.87 23.55 5.77
#